data_AF-A0A838NRD8-F1
#
_entry.id   AF-A0A838NRD8-F1
#
_cell.length_a   1.000
_cell.length_b   1.000
_cell.length_c   1.000
_cell.angle_alpha   90.00
_cell.angle_beta   90.00
_cell.angle_gamma   90.00
#
_symmetry.space_group_name_H-M   'P 1'
#
loop_
_entity.id
_entity.type
_entity.pdbx_description
1 polymer ?
#
loop_
_entity_poly.entity_id
_entity_poly.type
_entity_poly.pdbx_seq_one_letter_code
_entity_poly.pdbx_strand_id
1 'polypeptide(L)'
;MSVIDSIRPSDEELDLFGITHQGKVRGLVCRRASGHDSESNLIRAGGSGQEAVMFVAVQHTIKDPEKFWAKAGEIVPNLPSHVKLHQCFPTKDGKRGICIWEGDSVSAVKTYLEQQVSDVSSNDYFEVENKDAIALPSGVGSR
;
A
#
# COMPACT_ATOMS: atom_id res chain seq x y z
N MET A 1 -53.24 6.50 14.04
CA MET A 1 -51.88 7.07 14.04
C MET A 1 -51.09 6.42 15.18
N SER A 2 -50.25 5.44 14.87
CA SER A 2 -49.14 4.99 15.70
C SER A 2 -48.11 4.35 14.78
N VAL A 3 -47.02 5.05 14.54
CA VAL A 3 -45.82 4.59 13.84
C VAL A 3 -45.02 3.74 14.83
N ILE A 4 -44.79 2.48 14.49
CA ILE A 4 -43.80 1.62 15.16
C ILE A 4 -42.50 1.72 14.39
N ASP A 5 -41.58 2.56 14.87
CA ASP A 5 -40.22 2.62 14.35
C ASP A 5 -39.41 1.44 14.90
N SER A 6 -38.95 0.59 14.00
CA SER A 6 -38.03 -0.52 14.28
C SER A 6 -36.61 0.02 14.45
N ILE A 7 -36.21 0.26 15.69
CA ILE A 7 -34.79 0.44 16.02
C ILE A 7 -34.21 -0.96 16.26
N ARG A 8 -33.48 -1.49 15.27
CA ARG A 8 -32.62 -2.66 15.44
C ARG A 8 -31.32 -2.24 16.12
N PRO A 9 -30.77 -3.06 17.02
CA PRO A 9 -29.50 -2.79 17.67
C PRO A 9 -28.35 -2.81 16.65
N SER A 10 -27.38 -1.93 16.90
CA SER A 10 -26.09 -1.86 16.22
C SER A 10 -25.26 -3.08 16.63
N ASP A 11 -25.10 -4.05 15.73
CA ASP A 11 -24.13 -5.13 15.90
C ASP A 11 -22.73 -4.57 15.58
N GLU A 12 -22.03 -4.18 16.65
CA GLU A 12 -20.60 -4.44 16.77
C GLU A 12 -20.34 -5.96 16.73
N GLU A 13 -19.11 -6.32 16.34
CA GLU A 13 -18.56 -7.67 16.17
C GLU A 13 -18.70 -8.30 14.78
N LEU A 14 -17.62 -8.23 13.98
CA LEU A 14 -16.93 -9.45 13.57
C LEU A 14 -15.43 -9.17 13.40
N ASP A 15 -14.72 -9.66 14.39
CA ASP A 15 -13.29 -9.78 14.53
C ASP A 15 -12.72 -10.88 13.61
N LEU A 16 -11.39 -10.92 13.55
CA LEU A 16 -10.53 -12.07 13.18
C LEU A 16 -10.24 -12.39 11.70
N PHE A 17 -9.00 -12.05 11.34
CA PHE A 17 -7.96 -13.00 10.91
C PHE A 17 -8.47 -14.35 10.37
N GLY A 18 -8.50 -14.47 9.05
CA GLY A 18 -8.51 -15.75 8.35
C GLY A 18 -7.18 -16.00 7.66
N ILE A 19 -6.22 -16.62 8.37
CA ILE A 19 -5.13 -17.33 7.69
C ILE A 19 -5.80 -18.46 6.90
N THR A 20 -5.91 -18.29 5.58
CA THR A 20 -6.48 -19.31 4.70
C THR A 20 -5.37 -20.07 3.99
N HIS A 21 -5.34 -21.37 4.25
CA HIS A 21 -4.32 -22.36 3.89
C HIS A 21 -4.35 -22.78 2.40
N GLN A 22 -4.53 -21.83 1.46
CA GLN A 22 -4.47 -22.12 0.02
C GLN A 22 -3.90 -20.94 -0.77
N GLY A 23 -2.56 -20.88 -0.84
CA GLY A 23 -1.71 -20.25 -1.88
C GLY A 23 -2.32 -19.26 -2.88
N LYS A 24 -3.10 -18.26 -2.44
CA LYS A 24 -3.67 -17.24 -3.31
C LYS A 24 -3.61 -15.89 -2.61
N VAL A 25 -2.54 -15.16 -2.92
CA VAL A 25 -2.39 -13.75 -2.53
C VAL A 25 -3.53 -12.98 -3.19
N ARG A 26 -4.57 -12.65 -2.42
CA ARG A 26 -5.58 -11.68 -2.85
C ARG A 26 -4.88 -10.32 -2.87
N GLY A 27 -5.00 -9.62 -4.00
CA GLY A 27 -4.32 -8.35 -4.23
C GLY A 27 -4.47 -7.41 -3.05
N LEU A 28 -3.34 -6.92 -2.55
CA LEU A 28 -3.30 -5.94 -1.48
C LEU A 28 -3.79 -4.61 -2.06
N VAL A 29 -5.07 -4.28 -1.84
CA VAL A 29 -5.64 -2.99 -2.23
C VAL A 29 -5.68 -2.11 -0.99
N CYS A 30 -4.80 -1.11 -0.92
CA CYS A 30 -4.88 -0.07 0.10
C CYS A 30 -6.14 0.77 -0.14
N ARG A 31 -7.12 0.66 0.76
CA ARG A 31 -8.28 1.57 0.78
C ARG A 31 -7.85 2.92 1.36
N ARG A 32 -8.16 4.01 0.65
CA ARG A 32 -8.07 5.39 1.16
C ARG A 32 -9.00 5.54 2.37
N ALA A 33 -8.48 6.04 3.48
CA ALA A 33 -9.31 6.66 4.51
C ALA A 33 -9.72 8.05 3.99
N SER A 34 -11.01 8.25 3.77
CA SER A 34 -11.61 9.55 3.46
C SER A 34 -11.81 10.33 4.76
N GLY A 35 -10.96 11.31 5.02
CA GLY A 35 -11.12 12.30 6.09
C GLY A 35 -11.72 13.60 5.53
N HIS A 36 -12.75 14.07 6.21
CA HIS A 36 -13.62 15.22 5.94
C HIS A 36 -12.88 16.55 5.72
N ASP A 37 -13.42 17.35 4.80
CA ASP A 37 -13.12 18.77 4.61
C ASP A 37 -13.49 19.61 5.84
N SER A 38 -12.65 20.57 6.20
CA SER A 38 -13.01 21.74 7.01
C SER A 38 -12.05 22.88 6.70
N GLU A 39 -12.54 23.88 5.97
CA GLU A 39 -11.85 25.15 5.71
C GLU A 39 -11.56 25.90 7.01
N SER A 40 -10.33 26.39 7.17
CA SER A 40 -10.01 27.52 8.07
C SER A 40 -8.73 28.19 7.59
N ASN A 41 -8.90 29.36 7.00
CA ASN A 41 -7.87 30.21 6.43
C ASN A 41 -7.21 31.07 7.53
N LEU A 42 -5.90 30.96 7.74
CA LEU A 42 -5.07 32.09 8.18
C LEU A 42 -3.58 31.87 7.84
N ILE A 43 -3.02 32.87 7.17
CA ILE A 43 -1.69 32.96 6.58
C ILE A 43 -0.56 32.85 7.63
N ARG A 44 0.45 32.00 7.37
CA ARG A 44 1.83 32.19 7.86
C ARG A 44 2.83 31.94 6.74
N ALA A 45 3.78 32.85 6.66
CA ALA A 45 4.84 32.94 5.69
C ALA A 45 5.87 31.81 5.81
N GLY A 46 6.50 31.46 4.67
CA GLY A 46 7.82 30.84 4.62
C GLY A 46 7.92 29.38 5.05
N GLY A 47 7.66 28.46 4.12
CA GLY A 47 7.92 27.04 4.31
C GLY A 47 7.96 26.27 2.99
N SER A 48 8.94 26.55 2.13
CA SER A 48 9.31 25.59 1.07
C SER A 48 10.13 24.46 1.69
N GLY A 49 9.48 23.70 2.55
CA GLY A 49 9.94 22.43 3.09
C GLY A 49 8.95 21.33 2.74
N GLN A 50 8.23 21.45 1.62
CA GLN A 50 7.66 20.27 0.99
C GLN A 50 8.86 19.46 0.51
N GLU A 51 9.32 18.52 1.32
CA GLU A 51 10.19 17.46 0.83
C GLU A 51 9.51 16.88 -0.40
N ALA A 52 10.19 16.96 -1.53
CA ALA A 52 9.64 16.51 -2.79
C ALA A 52 9.37 15.01 -2.68
N VAL A 53 8.10 14.63 -2.63
CA VAL A 53 7.70 13.21 -2.64
C VAL A 53 8.03 12.62 -4.01
N MET A 54 8.79 11.53 -4.01
CA MET A 54 9.18 10.80 -5.22
C MET A 54 8.40 9.50 -5.31
N PHE A 55 8.09 9.09 -6.54
CA PHE A 55 7.58 7.75 -6.81
C PHE A 55 8.72 6.85 -7.26
N VAL A 56 8.79 5.66 -6.68
CA VAL A 56 9.86 4.70 -6.92
C VAL A 56 9.25 3.40 -7.38
N ALA A 57 9.58 2.98 -8.59
CA ALA A 57 9.26 1.64 -9.04
C ALA A 57 10.37 0.69 -8.55
N VAL A 58 9.93 -0.43 -7.98
CA VAL A 58 10.80 -1.46 -7.45
C VAL A 58 10.49 -2.78 -8.13
N GLN A 59 11.50 -3.35 -8.77
CA GLN A 59 11.42 -4.71 -9.28
C GLN A 59 12.09 -5.64 -8.29
N HIS A 60 11.30 -6.53 -7.70
CA HIS A 60 11.77 -7.58 -6.81
C HIS A 60 12.12 -8.83 -7.61
N THR A 61 13.33 -9.35 -7.43
CA THR A 61 13.73 -10.72 -7.83
C THR A 61 13.81 -11.57 -6.57
N ILE A 62 12.80 -12.41 -6.36
CA ILE A 62 12.52 -13.08 -5.08
C ILE A 62 13.08 -14.50 -5.11
N LYS A 63 13.95 -14.81 -4.14
CA LYS A 63 14.61 -16.12 -3.98
C LYS A 63 13.70 -17.12 -3.25
N ASP A 64 12.99 -16.64 -2.23
CA ASP A 64 12.06 -17.40 -1.40
C ASP A 64 10.69 -16.71 -1.41
N PRO A 65 9.78 -17.10 -2.35
CA PRO A 65 8.48 -16.47 -2.48
C PRO A 65 7.64 -16.55 -1.21
N GLU A 66 7.61 -17.72 -0.55
CA GLU A 66 6.78 -17.91 0.65
C GLU A 66 7.21 -16.96 1.76
N LYS A 67 8.51 -16.93 2.05
CA LYS A 67 9.06 -16.05 3.09
C LYS A 67 8.94 -14.57 2.73
N PHE A 68 9.17 -14.20 1.46
CA PHE A 68 9.03 -12.81 1.01
C PHE A 68 7.60 -12.30 1.16
N TRP A 69 6.60 -13.06 0.68
CA TRP A 69 5.20 -12.63 0.71
C TRP A 69 4.61 -12.69 2.13
N ALA A 70 5.07 -13.62 2.98
CA ALA A 70 4.73 -13.60 4.41
C ALA A 70 5.24 -12.32 5.07
N LYS A 71 6.53 -11.99 4.87
CA LYS A 71 7.12 -10.74 5.39
C LYS A 71 6.42 -9.49 4.84
N ALA A 72 6.08 -9.48 3.54
CA ALA A 72 5.30 -8.40 2.93
C ALA A 72 3.94 -8.21 3.64
N GLY A 73 3.26 -9.30 4.00
CA GLY A 73 2.00 -9.28 4.75
C GLY A 73 2.13 -8.69 6.15
N GLU A 74 3.30 -8.81 6.78
CA GLU A 74 3.59 -8.25 8.11
C GLU A 74 3.99 -6.77 8.05
N ILE A 75 4.82 -6.37 7.08
CA ILE A 75 5.38 -5.01 7.00
C ILE A 75 4.40 -4.00 6.41
N VAL A 76 3.59 -4.39 5.42
CA VAL A 76 2.75 -3.42 4.68
C VAL A 76 1.63 -2.80 5.55
N PRO A 77 0.98 -3.55 6.46
CA PRO A 77 0.04 -2.93 7.39
C PRO A 77 0.69 -1.93 8.36
N ASN A 78 2.02 -2.01 8.56
CA ASN A 78 2.77 -1.28 9.58
C ASN A 78 3.87 -0.39 8.96
N LEU A 79 3.63 0.15 7.77
CA LEU A 79 4.61 1.01 7.10
C LEU A 79 4.87 2.30 7.90
N PRO A 80 6.13 2.76 7.96
CA PRO A 80 6.44 4.05 8.58
C PRO A 80 5.89 5.20 7.73
N SER A 81 5.66 6.37 8.34
CA SER A 81 5.01 7.51 7.67
C SER A 81 5.75 8.08 6.46
N HIS A 82 7.05 7.79 6.31
CA HIS A 82 7.90 8.27 5.22
C HIS A 82 7.98 7.30 4.02
N VAL A 83 7.31 6.14 4.09
CA VAL A 83 7.26 5.18 2.97
C VAL A 83 5.83 4.69 2.78
N LYS A 84 5.36 4.69 1.53
CA LYS A 84 4.01 4.22 1.19
C LYS A 84 4.02 3.30 -0.02
N LEU A 85 3.30 2.20 0.06
CA LEU A 85 3.06 1.29 -1.07
C LEU A 85 1.75 1.67 -1.77
N HIS A 86 1.81 1.94 -3.07
CA HIS A 86 0.62 2.25 -3.89
C HIS A 86 0.04 1.03 -4.58
N GLN A 87 0.91 0.25 -5.21
CA GLN A 87 0.53 -0.92 -6.01
C GLN A 87 1.62 -1.95 -5.93
N CYS A 88 1.25 -3.24 -5.95
CA CYS A 88 2.21 -4.28 -6.23
C CYS A 88 1.61 -5.39 -7.10
N PHE A 89 2.37 -5.80 -8.10
CA PHE A 89 2.00 -6.76 -9.12
C PHE A 89 2.92 -7.98 -9.03
N PRO A 90 2.53 -9.04 -8.31
CA PRO A 90 3.29 -10.29 -8.27
C PRO A 90 3.18 -11.05 -9.59
N THR A 91 4.25 -11.74 -10.00
CA THR A 91 4.15 -12.77 -11.04
C THR A 91 3.36 -13.97 -10.52
N LYS A 92 2.82 -14.78 -11.44
CA LYS A 92 2.00 -15.97 -11.09
C LYS A 92 2.75 -16.97 -10.19
N ASP A 93 4.06 -17.07 -10.35
CA ASP A 93 4.93 -17.94 -9.55
C ASP A 93 5.46 -17.26 -8.27
N GLY A 94 5.13 -15.99 -8.05
CA GLY A 94 5.57 -15.20 -6.89
C GLY A 94 7.07 -14.91 -6.85
N LYS A 95 7.84 -15.28 -7.87
CA LYS A 95 9.31 -15.08 -7.91
C LYS A 95 9.72 -13.69 -8.33
N ARG A 96 8.79 -12.88 -8.83
CA ARG A 96 9.01 -11.46 -9.09
C ARG A 96 7.82 -10.64 -8.64
N GLY A 97 8.06 -9.38 -8.35
CA GLY A 97 7.04 -8.39 -8.08
C GLY A 97 7.45 -7.04 -8.63
N ILE A 98 6.51 -6.29 -9.20
CA ILE A 98 6.72 -4.88 -9.53
C ILE A 98 5.85 -4.08 -8.60
N CYS A 99 6.46 -3.26 -7.74
CA CYS A 99 5.73 -2.42 -6.81
C CYS A 99 6.01 -0.93 -7.07
N ILE A 100 5.00 -0.08 -6.89
CA ILE A 100 5.12 1.37 -6.92
C ILE A 100 5.07 1.90 -5.49
N TRP A 101 6.15 2.56 -5.08
CA TRP A 101 6.36 3.14 -3.77
C TRP A 101 6.40 4.66 -3.84
N GLU A 102 6.13 5.32 -2.72
CA GLU A 102 6.30 6.75 -2.49
C GLU A 102 7.20 6.95 -1.27
N GLY A 103 8.10 7.93 -1.34
CA GLY A 103 8.97 8.35 -0.23
C GLY A 103 9.86 9.54 -0.62
N ASP A 104 10.70 10.00 0.31
CA ASP A 104 11.48 11.25 0.17
C ASP A 104 12.58 11.16 -0.89
N SER A 105 13.06 9.95 -1.18
CA SER A 105 14.01 9.67 -2.25
C SER A 105 14.04 8.17 -2.61
N VAL A 106 14.61 7.85 -3.77
CA VAL A 106 14.96 6.45 -4.13
C VAL A 106 15.81 5.79 -3.05
N SER A 107 16.75 6.53 -2.45
CA SER A 107 17.64 6.03 -1.40
C SER A 107 16.90 5.74 -0.10
N ALA A 108 15.89 6.53 0.26
CA ALA A 108 15.07 6.31 1.45
C ALA A 108 14.25 5.01 1.30
N VAL A 109 13.55 4.85 0.18
CA VAL A 109 12.78 3.63 -0.13
C VAL A 109 13.69 2.40 -0.18
N LYS A 110 14.86 2.53 -0.84
CA LYS A 110 15.85 1.45 -0.89
C LYS A 110 16.36 1.06 0.49
N THR A 111 16.76 2.03 1.31
CA THR A 111 17.28 1.75 2.66
C THR A 111 16.26 0.99 3.50
N TYR A 112 15.01 1.44 3.45
CA TYR A 112 13.91 0.75 4.14
C TYR A 112 13.73 -0.68 3.63
N LEU A 113 13.57 -0.86 2.31
CA LEU A 113 13.29 -2.18 1.74
C LEU A 113 14.44 -3.17 1.90
N GLU A 114 15.69 -2.73 1.74
CA GLU A 114 16.85 -3.60 1.93
C GLU A 114 16.97 -4.09 3.38
N GLN A 115 16.57 -3.30 4.38
CA GLN A 115 16.52 -3.77 5.78
C GLN A 115 15.47 -4.87 5.98
N GLN A 116 14.35 -4.80 5.25
CA GLN A 116 13.26 -5.74 5.41
C GLN A 116 13.50 -7.03 4.61
N VAL A 117 13.86 -6.94 3.33
CA VAL A 117 13.73 -8.06 2.38
C VAL A 117 15.03 -8.47 1.66
N SER A 118 16.18 -7.88 1.98
CA SER A 118 17.46 -8.21 1.33
C SER A 118 17.90 -9.67 1.51
N ASP A 119 17.45 -10.33 2.59
CA ASP A 119 17.74 -11.73 2.86
C ASP A 119 17.01 -12.68 1.89
N VAL A 120 15.89 -12.25 1.33
CA VAL A 120 14.98 -13.08 0.50
C VAL A 120 14.77 -12.55 -0.92
N SER A 121 15.29 -11.38 -1.25
CA SER A 121 15.12 -10.74 -2.56
C SER A 121 16.34 -9.93 -2.99
N SER A 122 16.49 -9.74 -4.30
CA SER A 122 17.36 -8.75 -4.92
C SER A 122 16.49 -7.74 -5.65
N ASN A 123 16.72 -6.46 -5.44
CA ASN A 123 15.78 -5.42 -5.85
C ASN A 123 16.46 -4.37 -6.74
N ASP A 124 15.76 -3.99 -7.80
CA ASP A 124 16.12 -2.86 -8.65
C ASP A 124 15.21 -1.67 -8.36
N TYR A 125 15.77 -0.48 -8.26
CA TYR A 125 15.08 0.75 -7.85
C TYR A 125 15.27 1.83 -8.90
N PHE A 126 14.18 2.47 -9.30
CA PHE A 126 14.23 3.60 -10.20
C PHE A 126 13.10 4.58 -9.91
N GLU A 127 13.40 5.86 -10.02
CA GLU A 127 12.42 6.93 -9.92
C GLU A 127 11.47 6.88 -11.12
N VAL A 128 10.19 7.16 -10.88
CA VAL A 128 9.15 7.22 -11.91
C VAL A 128 8.30 8.47 -11.76
N GLU A 129 7.84 9.01 -12.89
CA GLU A 129 6.98 10.18 -12.93
C GLU A 129 5.51 9.80 -12.74
N ASN A 130 4.88 10.35 -11.70
CA ASN A 130 3.45 10.14 -11.46
C ASN A 130 2.56 11.11 -12.24
N LYS A 131 3.06 12.30 -12.60
CA LYS A 131 2.27 13.35 -13.25
C LYS A 131 1.70 12.94 -14.61
N ASP A 132 2.44 12.12 -15.35
CA ASP A 132 2.06 11.62 -16.67
C ASP A 132 1.69 10.12 -16.64
N ALA A 133 1.44 9.56 -15.44
CA ALA A 133 1.13 8.16 -15.29
C ALA A 133 -0.22 7.81 -15.93
N ILE A 134 -0.24 6.73 -16.71
CA ILE A 134 -1.46 6.19 -17.31
C ILE A 134 -1.84 4.93 -16.55
N ALA A 135 -2.99 4.96 -15.88
CA ALA A 135 -3.58 3.79 -15.22
C ALA A 135 -4.98 3.53 -15.79
N LEU A 136 -5.21 2.31 -16.26
CA LEU A 136 -6.53 1.85 -16.66
C LEU A 136 -7.19 1.09 -15.50
N PRO A 137 -8.52 1.12 -15.38
CA PRO A 137 -9.24 0.26 -14.44
C PRO A 137 -8.85 -1.19 -14.68
N SER A 138 -8.33 -1.87 -13.65
CA SER A 138 -7.79 -3.23 -13.78
C SER A 138 -8.86 -4.33 -13.87
N GLY A 139 -10.16 -3.98 -13.93
CA GLY A 139 -11.26 -4.94 -14.02
C GLY A 139 -11.33 -5.95 -12.86
N VAL A 140 -10.60 -5.72 -11.76
CA VAL A 140 -10.62 -6.58 -10.57
C VAL A 140 -11.86 -6.24 -9.73
N GLY A 141 -13.03 -6.58 -10.27
CA GLY A 141 -14.31 -6.24 -9.67
C GLY A 141 -15.48 -6.61 -10.55
N SER A 142 -15.61 -7.87 -10.95
CA SER A 142 -16.85 -8.51 -11.41
C SER A 142 -16.61 -10.03 -11.54
N ARG A 143 -16.95 -10.79 -10.52
CA ARG A 143 -17.39 -12.18 -10.65
C ARG A 143 -18.68 -12.32 -9.87
#